data_AF-A0A150P0I0-F1
#
_entry.id   AF-A0A150P0I0-F1
#
_cell.length_a   1.000
_cell.length_b   1.000
_cell.length_c   1.000
_cell.angle_alpha   90.00
_cell.angle_beta   90.00
_cell.angle_gamma   90.00
#
_symmetry.space_group_name_H-M   'P 1'
#
loop_
_entity.id
_entity.type
_entity.pdbx_description
1 polymer ?
#
loop_
_entity_poly.entity_id
_entity_poly.type
_entity_poly.pdbx_seq_one_letter_code
_entity_poly.pdbx_strand_id
1 'polypeptide(L)'
;MRSFSFTGCVGGGLLFLAVVGSACTRPGTGDASGGIVAGGECAPSDEGGSVSAPTFPGSGLSGAGDPITAALDPLSCGGGNGRFTPVEETAQIECYYTDSDQTTPMAFVERVVEIAEGEELVHVRLTLNPAFVDNTYGETAIGWGGGGDQPGGGPKPKPKGHKGHTFKDLVGSDKAQFQMTDGTGELVLDFFVDYISADEAKPSGYGSLGVVGGEGKMLLGDASAIVAATTSLDRDLNACGYGAYTVDSPATDENFTPNPETPDWDYRVVYDVWVSASAFGAAGFGDAKISYVHASPSKYPSDTLTVTPGPCPPPPCEDEDPPAGDDDPPAGSGGGDPGDEPDGGVCQESGGECASDSDCCWATDQCSNGVCEPLDIPR
;
A
#
# COMPACT_ATOMS: atom_id res chain seq x y z
N MET A 1 -13.37 3.79 26.30
CA MET A 1 -14.70 3.13 26.36
C MET A 1 -15.79 4.18 26.51
N ARG A 2 -16.35 4.66 25.39
CA ARG A 2 -17.59 5.46 25.40
C ARG A 2 -18.62 4.68 24.59
N SER A 3 -19.64 4.21 25.29
CA SER A 3 -20.79 3.50 24.73
C SER A 3 -21.74 4.52 24.12
N PHE A 4 -22.04 4.38 22.83
CA PHE A 4 -23.13 5.12 22.19
C PHE A 4 -24.42 4.31 22.36
N SER A 5 -25.37 4.86 23.11
CA SER A 5 -26.75 4.35 23.18
C SER A 5 -27.62 5.20 22.25
N PHE A 6 -28.04 4.64 21.12
CA PHE A 6 -29.12 5.22 20.31
C PHE A 6 -30.46 4.64 20.74
N THR A 7 -31.31 5.50 21.31
CA THR A 7 -32.74 5.22 21.48
C THR A 7 -33.44 5.64 20.20
N GLY A 8 -34.15 4.70 19.57
CA GLY A 8 -34.72 4.86 18.23
C GLY A 8 -35.99 5.71 18.13
N CYS A 9 -36.46 5.87 16.89
CA CYS A 9 -37.87 6.11 16.58
C CYS A 9 -38.21 5.46 15.23
N VAL A 10 -39.26 4.64 15.24
CA VAL A 10 -39.82 3.89 14.10
C VAL A 10 -40.76 4.80 13.32
N GLY A 11 -40.69 4.80 11.98
CA GLY A 11 -41.66 5.54 11.17
C GLY A 11 -41.53 5.40 9.66
N GLY A 12 -41.83 4.20 9.13
CA GLY A 12 -42.62 3.93 7.92
C GLY A 12 -42.31 4.63 6.58
N GLY A 13 -42.24 3.83 5.51
CA GLY A 13 -42.62 4.29 4.16
C GLY A 13 -41.91 3.59 3.02
N LEU A 14 -42.45 2.44 2.58
CA LEU A 14 -42.17 1.85 1.26
C LEU A 14 -42.52 2.85 0.14
N LEU A 15 -41.62 3.07 -0.81
CA LEU A 15 -41.99 3.37 -2.20
C LEU A 15 -40.92 2.84 -3.16
N PHE A 16 -41.27 1.80 -3.91
CA PHE A 16 -40.48 1.31 -5.05
C PHE A 16 -40.64 2.27 -6.23
N LEU A 17 -39.53 2.71 -6.82
CA LEU A 17 -39.51 3.21 -8.20
C LEU A 17 -38.38 2.51 -8.96
N ALA A 18 -38.77 1.66 -9.91
CA ALA A 18 -37.87 1.08 -10.89
C ALA A 18 -37.57 2.13 -11.97
N VAL A 19 -36.29 2.41 -12.20
CA VAL A 19 -35.83 3.18 -13.35
C VAL A 19 -35.12 2.23 -14.30
N VAL A 20 -35.67 2.10 -15.50
CA VAL A 20 -35.12 1.38 -16.64
C VAL A 20 -34.12 2.32 -17.33
N GLY A 21 -32.83 1.98 -17.28
CA GLY A 21 -31.76 2.71 -17.96
C GLY A 21 -31.19 1.90 -19.12
N SER A 22 -31.23 2.50 -20.31
CA SER A 22 -30.88 1.90 -21.61
C SER A 22 -29.40 1.56 -21.77
N ALA A 23 -29.13 0.38 -22.34
CA ALA A 23 -27.82 -0.01 -22.83
C ALA A 23 -27.43 0.78 -24.09
N CYS A 24 -26.26 1.44 -24.06
CA CYS A 24 -25.64 2.03 -25.24
C CYS A 24 -24.64 1.04 -25.84
N THR A 25 -24.98 0.51 -27.01
CA THR A 25 -24.08 -0.23 -27.91
C THR A 25 -23.05 0.69 -28.52
N ARG A 26 -21.76 0.33 -28.46
CA ARG A 26 -20.69 0.93 -29.28
C ARG A 26 -20.29 -0.05 -30.39
N PRO A 27 -20.21 0.37 -31.67
CA PRO A 27 -19.83 -0.51 -32.76
C PRO A 27 -18.32 -0.71 -32.82
N GLY A 28 -17.91 -1.95 -33.04
CA GLY A 28 -16.53 -2.33 -33.34
C GLY A 28 -16.14 -1.93 -34.76
N THR A 29 -14.87 -1.58 -34.91
CA THR A 29 -14.16 -1.54 -36.19
C THR A 29 -12.90 -2.36 -36.01
N GLY A 30 -12.91 -3.56 -36.61
CA GLY A 30 -11.68 -4.31 -36.82
C GLY A 30 -10.92 -3.71 -38.00
N ASP A 31 -9.60 -3.75 -37.91
CA ASP A 31 -8.75 -3.85 -39.08
C ASP A 31 -7.51 -4.67 -38.73
N ALA A 32 -7.24 -5.67 -39.55
CA ALA A 32 -6.08 -6.54 -39.48
C ALA A 32 -5.21 -6.26 -40.71
N SER A 33 -3.90 -6.05 -40.52
CA SER A 33 -2.81 -6.73 -41.26
C SER A 33 -1.48 -5.96 -41.21
N GLY A 34 -0.39 -6.72 -41.03
CA GLY A 34 0.94 -6.39 -41.57
C GLY A 34 2.05 -6.21 -40.55
N GLY A 35 2.67 -7.31 -40.11
CA GLY A 35 3.80 -7.32 -39.19
C GLY A 35 5.16 -7.00 -39.83
N ILE A 36 6.08 -6.49 -39.00
CA ILE A 36 7.54 -6.62 -39.11
C ILE A 36 8.10 -6.78 -37.69
N VAL A 37 8.93 -7.79 -37.51
CA VAL A 37 9.63 -8.19 -36.27
C VAL A 37 10.83 -7.27 -36.01
N ALA A 38 10.91 -6.63 -34.83
CA ALA A 38 12.16 -6.21 -34.19
C ALA A 38 11.92 -5.73 -32.75
N GLY A 39 12.47 -6.45 -31.77
CA GLY A 39 12.51 -6.07 -30.34
C GLY A 39 11.28 -6.53 -29.58
N GLY A 40 11.43 -7.51 -28.68
CA GLY A 40 10.37 -7.92 -27.77
C GLY A 40 10.05 -6.81 -26.79
N GLU A 41 9.17 -5.90 -27.17
CA GLU A 41 8.44 -5.05 -26.23
C GLU A 41 7.50 -5.95 -25.44
N CYS A 42 7.61 -5.92 -24.12
CA CYS A 42 6.59 -6.48 -23.23
C CYS A 42 5.29 -5.73 -23.51
N ALA A 43 4.47 -6.25 -24.43
CA ALA A 43 3.11 -5.75 -24.59
C ALA A 43 2.37 -6.14 -23.32
N PRO A 44 1.91 -5.17 -22.49
CA PRO A 44 1.02 -5.50 -21.40
C PRO A 44 -0.19 -6.22 -22.00
N SER A 45 -0.48 -7.41 -21.50
CA SER A 45 -1.70 -8.12 -21.87
C SER A 45 -2.89 -7.19 -21.60
N ASP A 46 -3.63 -6.83 -22.64
CA ASP A 46 -4.85 -5.98 -22.61
C ASP A 46 -6.01 -6.57 -21.77
N GLU A 47 -5.76 -7.64 -21.01
CA GLU A 47 -6.71 -8.22 -20.08
C GLU A 47 -6.61 -7.52 -18.72
N GLY A 48 -7.26 -6.36 -18.58
CA GLY A 48 -7.84 -5.83 -17.33
C GLY A 48 -7.11 -6.07 -15.99
N GLY A 49 -5.78 -6.19 -16.00
CA GLY A 49 -5.00 -6.57 -14.84
C GLY A 49 -4.97 -5.41 -13.85
N SER A 50 -5.34 -5.71 -12.60
CA SER A 50 -5.16 -4.79 -11.48
C SER A 50 -3.70 -4.33 -11.47
N VAL A 51 -3.46 -3.03 -11.66
CA VAL A 51 -2.11 -2.46 -11.58
C VAL A 51 -1.66 -2.59 -10.13
N SER A 52 -0.60 -3.35 -9.85
CA SER A 52 -0.05 -3.44 -8.49
C SER A 52 0.55 -2.10 -8.06
N ALA A 53 0.34 -1.72 -6.80
CA ALA A 53 0.94 -0.50 -6.26
C ALA A 53 2.48 -0.61 -6.29
N PRO A 54 3.20 0.52 -6.44
CA PRO A 54 4.64 0.51 -6.23
C PRO A 54 4.96 0.01 -4.82
N THR A 55 5.95 -0.87 -4.70
CA THR A 55 6.44 -1.29 -3.38
C THR A 55 7.49 -0.31 -2.90
N PHE A 56 7.17 0.45 -1.86
CA PHE A 56 8.18 1.20 -1.09
C PHE A 56 8.68 0.35 0.07
N PRO A 57 10.01 0.34 0.35
CA PRO A 57 10.56 -0.44 1.45
C PRO A 57 10.10 0.10 2.80
N GLY A 58 10.22 -0.73 3.84
CA GLY A 58 10.03 -0.31 5.22
C GLY A 58 8.61 -0.40 5.76
N SER A 59 7.73 -1.21 5.16
CA SER A 59 6.37 -1.44 5.66
C SER A 59 6.26 -2.22 6.98
N GLY A 60 7.38 -2.72 7.52
CA GLY A 60 7.38 -3.68 8.61
C GLY A 60 6.71 -5.01 8.20
N LEU A 61 6.34 -5.81 9.21
CA LEU A 61 5.70 -7.12 9.08
C LEU A 61 4.22 -7.11 9.44
N SER A 62 3.64 -5.93 9.65
CA SER A 62 2.31 -5.79 10.23
C SER A 62 1.16 -6.13 9.29
N GLY A 63 1.41 -6.13 7.98
CA GLY A 63 0.40 -6.16 6.92
C GLY A 63 -0.03 -4.77 6.44
N ALA A 64 0.42 -3.68 7.08
CA ALA A 64 0.15 -2.31 6.61
C ALA A 64 0.83 -1.97 5.27
N GLY A 65 1.74 -2.83 4.81
CA GLY A 65 2.34 -2.78 3.48
C GLY A 65 1.48 -3.38 2.37
N ASP A 66 0.48 -4.18 2.73
CA ASP A 66 -0.36 -4.88 1.78
C ASP A 66 -1.33 -3.89 1.09
N PRO A 67 -1.68 -4.13 -0.18
CA PRO A 67 -2.65 -3.31 -0.88
C PRO A 67 -3.95 -3.17 -0.10
N ILE A 68 -4.64 -2.02 -0.22
CA ILE A 68 -5.93 -1.83 0.46
C ILE A 68 -7.00 -2.78 -0.13
N THR A 69 -7.04 -3.97 0.43
CA THR A 69 -8.03 -5.02 0.17
C THR A 69 -8.43 -5.68 1.49
N ALA A 70 -7.55 -5.60 2.48
CA ALA A 70 -7.79 -5.99 3.85
C ALA A 70 -8.48 -4.87 4.62
N ALA A 71 -9.47 -5.28 5.42
CA ALA A 71 -10.25 -4.51 6.37
C ALA A 71 -9.42 -3.79 7.45
N LEU A 72 -8.55 -2.87 7.04
CA LEU A 72 -7.59 -2.21 7.90
C LEU A 72 -8.35 -1.31 8.86
N ASP A 73 -8.44 -1.76 10.10
CA ASP A 73 -9.06 -1.00 11.18
C ASP A 73 -8.12 0.17 11.50
N PRO A 74 -8.61 1.43 11.54
CA PRO A 74 -7.80 2.61 11.89
C PRO A 74 -7.10 2.49 13.25
N LEU A 75 -7.54 1.55 14.10
CA LEU A 75 -6.97 1.26 15.41
C LEU A 75 -6.12 -0.03 15.46
N SER A 76 -5.89 -0.69 14.33
CA SER A 76 -5.06 -1.90 14.24
C SER A 76 -3.60 -1.59 13.92
N CYS A 77 -2.73 -2.53 14.28
CA CYS A 77 -1.30 -2.45 13.96
C CYS A 77 -0.99 -2.80 12.49
N GLY A 78 -1.93 -3.31 11.69
CA GLY A 78 -1.69 -3.68 10.28
C GLY A 78 -2.44 -4.91 9.77
N GLY A 79 -3.26 -5.55 10.59
CA GLY A 79 -4.08 -6.71 10.19
C GLY A 79 -5.57 -6.40 10.19
N GLY A 80 -6.31 -7.00 9.24
CA GLY A 80 -7.76 -6.88 9.18
C GLY A 80 -8.46 -7.63 10.31
N ASN A 81 -9.26 -6.93 11.12
CA ASN A 81 -10.04 -7.54 12.21
C ASN A 81 -11.38 -8.14 11.73
N GLY A 82 -11.59 -8.29 10.42
CA GLY A 82 -12.86 -8.73 9.83
C GLY A 82 -14.05 -7.77 10.06
N ARG A 83 -13.77 -6.53 10.47
CA ARG A 83 -14.79 -5.49 10.74
C ARG A 83 -15.24 -4.71 9.51
N PHE A 84 -14.41 -4.73 8.47
CA PHE A 84 -14.69 -4.09 7.20
C PHE A 84 -14.83 -5.18 6.14
N THR A 85 -15.72 -4.95 5.19
CA THR A 85 -15.90 -5.84 4.04
C THR A 85 -15.71 -4.99 2.78
N PRO A 86 -14.70 -5.28 1.94
CA PRO A 86 -14.49 -4.52 0.72
C PRO A 86 -15.73 -4.67 -0.19
N VAL A 87 -16.17 -3.56 -0.79
CA VAL A 87 -17.25 -3.56 -1.81
C VAL A 87 -16.64 -3.84 -3.19
N GLU A 88 -15.43 -3.35 -3.41
CA GLU A 88 -14.60 -3.64 -4.59
C GLU A 88 -13.37 -4.44 -4.17
N GLU A 89 -13.06 -5.55 -4.85
CA GLU A 89 -11.95 -6.43 -4.49
C GLU A 89 -10.57 -5.87 -4.86
N THR A 90 -10.51 -4.84 -5.71
CA THR A 90 -9.26 -4.25 -6.20
C THR A 90 -9.20 -2.76 -5.89
N ALA A 91 -8.19 -2.34 -5.11
CA ALA A 91 -7.89 -0.93 -4.92
C ALA A 91 -7.57 -0.26 -6.26
N GLN A 92 -8.09 0.94 -6.46
CA GLN A 92 -7.61 1.80 -7.55
C GLN A 92 -6.36 2.53 -7.09
N ILE A 93 -5.38 2.67 -7.99
CA ILE A 93 -4.06 3.16 -7.64
C ILE A 93 -3.66 4.30 -8.60
N GLU A 94 -3.12 5.37 -8.05
CA GLU A 94 -2.55 6.49 -8.81
C GLU A 94 -1.18 6.89 -8.25
N CYS A 95 -0.20 7.08 -9.14
CA CYS A 95 1.16 7.42 -8.76
C CYS A 95 1.43 8.91 -8.98
N TYR A 96 2.29 9.46 -8.14
CA TYR A 96 2.59 10.88 -8.09
C TYR A 96 4.08 11.12 -8.31
N TYR A 97 4.39 12.00 -9.25
CA TYR A 97 5.74 12.29 -9.70
C TYR A 97 6.10 13.74 -9.45
N THR A 98 7.39 14.02 -9.36
CA THR A 98 7.87 15.42 -9.34
C THR A 98 8.07 15.92 -10.76
N ASP A 99 8.00 17.22 -10.96
CA ASP A 99 8.30 17.83 -12.27
C ASP A 99 9.71 17.49 -12.77
N SER A 100 10.65 17.19 -11.87
CA SER A 100 12.03 16.83 -12.19
C SER A 100 12.27 15.34 -12.45
N ASP A 101 11.42 14.44 -11.97
CA ASP A 101 11.56 12.98 -12.12
C ASP A 101 10.18 12.35 -12.31
N GLN A 102 9.97 11.79 -13.51
CA GLN A 102 8.75 11.14 -13.97
C GLN A 102 8.92 9.61 -14.08
N THR A 103 10.02 9.08 -13.53
CA THR A 103 10.35 7.65 -13.57
C THR A 103 10.21 7.00 -12.19
N THR A 104 10.51 7.76 -11.13
CA THR A 104 10.35 7.29 -9.75
C THR A 104 9.14 7.96 -9.12
N PRO A 105 8.09 7.21 -8.74
CA PRO A 105 6.98 7.79 -8.00
C PRO A 105 7.47 8.28 -6.64
N MET A 106 7.12 9.52 -6.29
CA MET A 106 7.41 10.12 -4.99
C MET A 106 6.32 9.84 -3.96
N ALA A 107 5.14 9.45 -4.43
CA ALA A 107 4.05 8.93 -3.64
C ALA A 107 3.12 8.09 -4.52
N PHE A 108 2.26 7.31 -3.89
CA PHE A 108 1.08 6.75 -4.55
C PHE A 108 -0.12 6.83 -3.62
N VAL A 109 -1.30 6.82 -4.24
CA VAL A 109 -2.59 6.75 -3.58
C VAL A 109 -3.24 5.44 -3.92
N GLU A 110 -3.75 4.76 -2.91
CA GLU A 110 -4.67 3.65 -3.04
C GLU A 110 -6.05 4.07 -2.55
N ARG A 111 -7.11 3.62 -3.21
CA ARG A 111 -8.49 3.91 -2.82
C ARG A 111 -9.38 2.70 -3.04
N VAL A 112 -10.26 2.45 -2.08
CA VAL A 112 -11.29 1.41 -2.15
C VAL A 112 -12.59 1.91 -1.52
N VAL A 113 -13.71 1.38 -2.00
CA VAL A 113 -14.99 1.51 -1.33
C VAL A 113 -15.23 0.26 -0.48
N GLU A 114 -15.54 0.46 0.80
CA GLU A 114 -15.74 -0.63 1.76
C GLU A 114 -16.99 -0.39 2.62
N ILE A 115 -17.51 -1.46 3.21
CA ILE A 115 -18.59 -1.37 4.21
C ILE A 115 -17.99 -1.60 5.60
N ALA A 116 -18.22 -0.65 6.49
CA ALA A 116 -17.84 -0.71 7.90
C ALA A 116 -19.08 -0.46 8.77
N GLU A 117 -19.39 -1.39 9.68
CA GLU A 117 -20.53 -1.25 10.61
C GLU A 117 -21.88 -0.94 9.92
N GLY A 118 -22.04 -1.31 8.64
CA GLY A 118 -23.24 -1.06 7.85
C GLY A 118 -23.29 0.30 7.14
N GLU A 119 -22.21 1.08 7.21
CA GLU A 119 -21.99 2.31 6.44
C GLU A 119 -21.00 2.07 5.31
N GLU A 120 -21.26 2.66 4.15
CA GLU A 120 -20.34 2.65 3.01
C GLU A 120 -19.32 3.78 3.17
N LEU A 121 -18.04 3.41 3.13
CA LEU A 121 -16.91 4.30 3.31
C LEU A 121 -15.99 4.24 2.09
N VAL A 122 -15.37 5.38 1.79
CA VAL A 122 -14.23 5.48 0.89
C VAL A 122 -12.98 5.50 1.78
N HIS A 123 -12.16 4.46 1.70
CA HIS A 123 -10.84 4.42 2.33
C HIS A 123 -9.79 4.86 1.32
N VAL A 124 -9.03 5.90 1.66
CA VAL A 124 -7.91 6.40 0.86
C VAL A 124 -6.63 6.30 1.68
N ARG A 125 -5.60 5.68 1.10
CA ARG A 125 -4.24 5.68 1.64
C ARG A 125 -3.33 6.50 0.74
N LEU A 126 -2.54 7.38 1.34
CA LEU A 126 -1.38 8.00 0.72
C LEU A 126 -0.13 7.40 1.33
N THR A 127 0.75 6.84 0.50
CA THR A 127 2.07 6.37 0.91
C THR A 127 3.14 7.21 0.23
N LEU A 128 4.01 7.83 1.02
CA LEU A 128 5.15 8.59 0.51
C LEU A 128 6.37 7.71 0.31
N ASN A 129 7.16 8.02 -0.71
CA ASN A 129 8.42 7.34 -0.96
C ASN A 129 9.43 7.69 0.14
N PRO A 130 10.05 6.70 0.83
CA PRO A 130 11.09 6.93 1.82
C PRO A 130 12.29 7.74 1.33
N ALA A 131 12.51 7.84 0.00
CA ALA A 131 13.50 8.74 -0.57
C ALA A 131 13.18 10.23 -0.32
N PHE A 132 11.90 10.58 -0.15
CA PHE A 132 11.45 11.93 0.21
C PHE A 132 11.45 12.16 1.73
N VAL A 133 10.75 11.30 2.46
CA VAL A 133 10.58 11.36 3.92
C VAL A 133 10.20 9.97 4.43
N ASP A 134 10.62 9.64 5.64
CA ASP A 134 10.37 8.38 6.33
C ASP A 134 10.28 8.62 7.85
N ASN A 135 9.88 7.59 8.60
CA ASN A 135 9.77 7.57 10.05
C ASN A 135 11.07 7.17 10.76
N THR A 136 12.24 7.44 10.16
CA THR A 136 13.52 7.33 10.84
C THR A 136 13.95 8.69 11.40
N TYR A 137 14.19 8.73 12.71
CA TYR A 137 14.54 9.96 13.42
C TYR A 137 15.39 9.67 14.67
N GLY A 138 16.00 10.72 15.19
CA GLY A 138 16.95 10.64 16.31
C GLY A 138 18.31 10.13 15.84
N GLU A 139 18.95 9.31 16.67
CA GLU A 139 20.24 8.67 16.36
C GLU A 139 20.14 7.65 15.21
N THR A 140 18.93 7.15 14.91
CA THR A 140 18.66 6.13 13.89
C THR A 140 18.18 6.72 12.55
N ALA A 141 18.18 8.04 12.41
CA ALA A 141 17.76 8.73 11.18
C ALA A 141 18.60 8.35 9.95
N ILE A 142 17.94 8.02 8.84
CA ILE A 142 18.58 7.57 7.58
C ILE A 142 18.45 8.64 6.50
N GLY A 143 19.57 9.19 6.04
CA GLY A 143 19.60 10.08 4.86
C GLY A 143 19.55 11.59 5.15
N TRP A 144 19.41 12.04 6.41
CA TRP A 144 19.44 13.47 6.77
C TRP A 144 20.82 14.05 7.13
N GLY A 145 21.85 13.20 7.25
CA GLY A 145 23.20 13.59 7.65
C GLY A 145 24.14 14.10 6.54
N GLY A 146 23.67 14.15 5.28
CA GLY A 146 24.43 14.69 4.14
C GLY A 146 25.71 13.94 3.73
N GLY A 147 26.01 12.79 4.34
CA GLY A 147 27.24 12.01 4.12
C GLY A 147 27.07 10.49 3.98
N GLY A 148 25.83 9.98 4.02
CA GLY A 148 25.53 8.56 3.87
C GLY A 148 25.03 8.19 2.47
N ASP A 149 25.09 6.91 2.16
CA ASP A 149 24.33 6.38 1.03
C ASP A 149 22.82 6.42 1.32
N GLN A 150 22.03 6.72 0.30
CA GLN A 150 20.58 6.58 0.37
C GLN A 150 20.24 5.39 -0.53
N PRO A 151 19.28 4.54 -0.14
CA PRO A 151 18.79 3.49 -1.02
C PRO A 151 18.33 4.11 -2.35
N GLY A 152 18.79 3.56 -3.49
CA GLY A 152 18.32 3.95 -4.82
C GLY A 152 19.33 4.59 -5.80
N GLY A 153 20.63 4.69 -5.48
CA GLY A 153 21.72 4.83 -6.48
C GLY A 153 21.79 6.12 -7.35
N GLY A 154 20.89 7.08 -7.19
CA GLY A 154 20.86 8.32 -7.99
C GLY A 154 21.69 9.49 -7.42
N PRO A 155 22.03 10.52 -8.23
CA PRO A 155 22.60 11.78 -7.74
C PRO A 155 21.66 12.48 -6.74
N LYS A 156 22.09 12.62 -5.48
CA LYS A 156 21.23 12.96 -4.35
C LYS A 156 21.00 14.46 -4.19
N PRO A 157 19.75 14.91 -4.04
CA PRO A 157 19.46 16.19 -3.40
C PRO A 157 19.94 16.17 -1.94
N LYS A 158 20.44 17.28 -1.41
CA LYS A 158 20.82 17.39 0.01
C LYS A 158 19.73 18.12 0.79
N PRO A 159 19.38 17.68 2.02
CA PRO A 159 18.50 18.43 2.90
C PRO A 159 19.03 19.85 3.08
N LYS A 160 18.15 20.84 3.00
CA LYS A 160 18.55 22.25 3.08
C LYS A 160 18.87 22.66 4.52
N GLY A 161 20.13 22.53 4.92
CA GLY A 161 20.62 23.09 6.20
C GLY A 161 20.28 22.25 7.44
N HIS A 162 19.76 21.04 7.26
CA HIS A 162 19.47 20.10 8.35
C HIS A 162 20.64 19.11 8.51
N LYS A 163 20.96 18.76 9.77
CA LYS A 163 22.04 17.80 10.12
C LYS A 163 21.48 16.51 10.75
N GLY A 164 20.18 16.30 10.63
CA GLY A 164 19.46 15.21 11.27
C GLY A 164 17.96 15.38 11.05
N HIS A 165 17.23 14.40 11.57
CA HIS A 165 15.78 14.33 11.62
C HIS A 165 15.45 13.88 13.04
N THR A 166 14.65 14.64 13.77
CA THR A 166 14.25 14.34 15.14
C THR A 166 12.76 14.09 15.22
N PHE A 167 12.31 13.38 16.25
CA PHE A 167 10.87 13.17 16.47
C PHE A 167 10.08 14.49 16.50
N LYS A 168 10.68 15.57 17.03
CA LYS A 168 10.04 16.89 17.09
C LYS A 168 9.91 17.59 15.74
N ASP A 169 10.67 17.16 14.75
CA ASP A 169 10.52 17.69 13.41
C ASP A 169 9.24 17.13 12.75
N LEU A 170 8.82 15.92 13.11
CA LEU A 170 7.54 15.33 12.69
C LEU A 170 6.35 15.94 13.46
N VAL A 171 6.51 16.13 14.78
CA VAL A 171 5.43 16.63 15.65
C VAL A 171 5.13 18.10 15.35
N GLY A 172 3.92 18.37 14.88
CA GLY A 172 3.47 19.76 14.70
C GLY A 172 3.95 20.41 13.39
N SER A 173 4.42 19.63 12.42
CA SER A 173 4.90 20.09 11.12
C SER A 173 4.18 19.45 9.93
N ASP A 174 4.24 18.12 9.87
CA ASP A 174 3.99 17.35 8.65
C ASP A 174 2.49 17.16 8.39
N LYS A 175 2.11 17.25 7.11
CA LYS A 175 0.72 17.13 6.66
C LYS A 175 0.63 16.80 5.18
N ALA A 176 -0.48 16.19 4.80
CA ALA A 176 -0.85 15.96 3.40
C ALA A 176 -2.23 16.56 3.09
N GLN A 177 -2.38 17.11 1.88
CA GLN A 177 -3.66 17.62 1.37
C GLN A 177 -4.37 16.57 0.54
N PHE A 178 -5.64 16.31 0.85
CA PHE A 178 -6.53 15.44 0.12
C PHE A 178 -7.62 16.27 -0.55
N GLN A 179 -7.81 16.08 -1.86
CA GLN A 179 -8.86 16.70 -2.64
C GLN A 179 -9.72 15.60 -3.25
N MET A 180 -11.00 15.52 -2.88
CA MET A 180 -11.89 14.43 -3.30
C MET A 180 -13.06 14.97 -4.10
N THR A 181 -13.34 14.33 -5.23
CA THR A 181 -14.43 14.70 -6.15
C THR A 181 -15.54 13.66 -6.13
N ASP A 182 -16.76 14.08 -6.48
CA ASP A 182 -17.85 13.16 -6.79
C ASP A 182 -17.73 12.54 -8.19
N GLY A 183 -18.63 11.62 -8.53
CA GLY A 183 -18.69 10.95 -9.83
C GLY A 183 -18.96 11.86 -11.03
N THR A 184 -19.28 13.14 -10.82
CA THR A 184 -19.36 14.17 -11.88
C THR A 184 -18.07 14.97 -12.05
N GLY A 185 -17.10 14.78 -11.14
CA GLY A 185 -15.84 15.51 -11.09
C GLY A 185 -15.91 16.83 -10.31
N GLU A 186 -16.99 17.09 -9.57
CA GLU A 186 -17.08 18.26 -8.70
C GLU A 186 -16.26 18.04 -7.42
N LEU A 187 -15.44 19.01 -7.01
CA LEU A 187 -14.70 18.95 -5.76
C LEU A 187 -15.66 19.07 -4.57
N VAL A 188 -15.72 18.03 -3.74
CA VAL A 188 -16.64 17.93 -2.59
C VAL A 188 -15.90 18.14 -1.27
N LEU A 189 -14.71 17.55 -1.14
CA LEU A 189 -13.90 17.64 0.07
C LEU A 189 -12.49 18.13 -0.30
N ASP A 190 -11.96 19.03 0.52
CA ASP A 190 -10.57 19.49 0.44
C ASP A 190 -10.07 19.71 1.88
N PHE A 191 -9.02 19.01 2.29
CA PHE A 191 -8.55 19.07 3.68
C PHE A 191 -7.09 18.65 3.83
N PHE A 192 -6.47 19.13 4.90
CA PHE A 192 -5.19 18.63 5.39
C PHE A 192 -5.42 17.60 6.50
N VAL A 193 -4.58 16.56 6.52
CA VAL A 193 -4.49 15.60 7.62
C VAL A 193 -3.20 15.86 8.41
N ASP A 194 -3.35 15.99 9.73
CA ASP A 194 -2.26 16.06 10.71
C ASP A 194 -1.44 14.77 10.73
N TYR A 195 -0.11 14.87 10.62
CA TYR A 195 0.70 13.66 10.64
C TYR A 195 0.80 13.05 12.05
N ILE A 196 1.29 13.86 13.00
CA ILE A 196 1.41 13.51 14.41
C ILE A 196 1.47 14.79 15.25
N SER A 197 0.72 14.80 16.34
CA SER A 197 0.65 15.92 17.28
C SER A 197 0.66 15.40 18.72
N ALA A 198 0.91 16.30 19.68
CA ALA A 198 0.76 15.95 21.10
C ALA A 198 -0.71 15.64 21.40
N ASP A 199 -0.97 14.47 21.99
CA ASP A 199 -2.31 14.01 22.37
C ASP A 199 -2.23 13.20 23.68
N GLU A 200 -2.57 13.84 24.80
CA GLU A 200 -2.60 13.20 26.11
C GLU A 200 -3.66 12.08 26.24
N ALA A 201 -4.59 11.98 25.28
CA ALA A 201 -5.56 10.89 25.25
C ALA A 201 -4.96 9.58 24.72
N LYS A 202 -3.79 9.64 24.07
CA LYS A 202 -3.11 8.49 23.46
C LYS A 202 -2.08 7.88 24.42
N PRO A 203 -1.86 6.55 24.39
CA PRO A 203 -0.90 5.88 25.26
C PRO A 203 0.53 6.43 25.16
N SER A 204 0.97 6.81 23.96
CA SER A 204 2.30 7.40 23.74
C SER A 204 2.40 8.88 24.14
N GLY A 205 1.26 9.55 24.38
CA GLY A 205 1.17 11.01 24.50
C GLY A 205 1.16 11.75 23.16
N TYR A 206 1.14 11.03 22.04
CA TYR A 206 1.11 11.56 20.68
C TYR A 206 0.11 10.79 19.82
N GLY A 207 -0.47 11.44 18.81
CA GLY A 207 -1.37 10.80 17.85
C GLY A 207 -1.71 11.75 16.70
N SER A 208 -2.26 11.21 15.61
CA SER A 208 -2.82 12.07 14.56
C SER A 208 -4.10 12.69 15.09
N LEU A 209 -4.23 14.01 14.95
CA LEU A 209 -5.44 14.76 15.27
C LEU A 209 -6.38 14.89 14.05
N GLY A 210 -6.10 14.14 12.99
CA GLY A 210 -6.92 14.04 11.79
C GLY A 210 -7.05 15.37 11.06
N VAL A 211 -8.29 15.80 10.78
CA VAL A 211 -8.58 17.03 10.00
C VAL A 211 -9.05 18.21 10.87
N VAL A 212 -9.08 18.03 12.19
CA VAL A 212 -9.68 18.99 13.14
C VAL A 212 -8.72 19.51 14.21
N GLY A 213 -7.51 18.96 14.29
CA GLY A 213 -6.48 19.41 15.23
C GLY A 213 -5.08 19.29 14.63
N GLY A 214 -4.08 19.76 15.38
CA GLY A 214 -2.70 19.83 14.91
C GLY A 214 -2.60 20.67 13.64
N GLU A 215 -2.02 20.10 12.59
CA GLU A 215 -1.91 20.71 11.27
C GLU A 215 -3.07 20.34 10.35
N GLY A 216 -3.92 19.43 10.81
CA GLY A 216 -5.15 19.00 10.17
C GLY A 216 -6.15 20.15 10.05
N LYS A 217 -6.76 20.26 8.87
CA LYS A 217 -7.71 21.34 8.61
C LYS A 217 -8.61 21.06 7.42
N MET A 218 -9.93 21.21 7.60
CA MET A 218 -10.87 21.31 6.48
C MET A 218 -10.73 22.64 5.72
N LEU A 219 -10.60 22.56 4.40
CA LEU A 219 -10.64 23.69 3.47
C LEU A 219 -11.99 23.78 2.74
N LEU A 220 -12.60 22.64 2.44
CA LEU A 220 -13.92 22.50 1.83
C LEU A 220 -14.63 21.25 2.39
N GLY A 221 -15.95 21.35 2.52
CA GLY A 221 -16.81 20.24 2.93
C GLY A 221 -17.08 20.18 4.43
N ASP A 222 -17.76 19.12 4.86
CA ASP A 222 -18.11 18.87 6.26
C ASP A 222 -17.08 17.95 6.90
N ALA A 223 -16.46 18.39 8.01
CA ALA A 223 -15.49 17.58 8.75
C ALA A 223 -16.09 16.26 9.26
N SER A 224 -17.41 16.20 9.51
CA SER A 224 -18.09 14.99 9.96
C SER A 224 -18.18 13.91 8.89
N ALA A 225 -17.91 14.24 7.62
CA ALA A 225 -17.76 13.24 6.56
C ALA A 225 -16.47 12.41 6.73
N ILE A 226 -15.47 12.92 7.45
CA ILE A 226 -14.24 12.19 7.75
C ILE A 226 -14.48 11.35 9.00
N VAL A 227 -14.81 10.07 8.79
CA VAL A 227 -15.19 9.13 9.84
C VAL A 227 -13.98 8.74 10.69
N ALA A 228 -12.82 8.58 10.05
CA ALA A 228 -11.55 8.35 10.72
C ALA A 228 -10.38 8.87 9.89
N ALA A 229 -9.29 9.20 10.58
CA ALA A 229 -8.00 9.47 9.98
C ALA A 229 -6.91 8.93 10.92
N THR A 230 -5.87 8.31 10.37
CA THR A 230 -4.70 7.85 11.10
C THR A 230 -3.46 7.95 10.21
N THR A 231 -2.30 7.72 10.81
CA THR A 231 -1.01 7.75 10.12
C THR A 231 -0.16 6.57 10.53
N SER A 232 0.87 6.25 9.75
CA SER A 232 1.82 5.19 10.15
C SER A 232 2.42 5.47 11.52
N LEU A 233 2.79 6.72 11.84
CA LEU A 233 3.39 7.02 13.13
C LEU A 233 2.38 6.97 14.31
N ASP A 234 1.11 7.37 14.12
CA ASP A 234 0.07 7.16 15.13
C ASP A 234 -0.13 5.65 15.37
N ARG A 235 -0.19 4.87 14.29
CA ARG A 235 -0.33 3.40 14.34
C ARG A 235 0.85 2.75 15.07
N ASP A 236 2.08 3.06 14.69
CA ASP A 236 3.30 2.50 15.30
C ASP A 236 3.32 2.79 16.81
N LEU A 237 3.14 4.05 17.20
CA LEU A 237 3.24 4.46 18.60
C LEU A 237 2.09 3.94 19.46
N ASN A 238 0.87 3.86 18.92
CA ASN A 238 -0.33 3.61 19.73
C ASN A 238 -0.99 2.26 19.48
N ALA A 239 -1.17 1.86 18.23
CA ALA A 239 -1.84 0.60 17.89
C ALA A 239 -0.89 -0.61 17.99
N CYS A 240 0.36 -0.44 17.55
CA CYS A 240 1.40 -1.47 17.66
C CYS A 240 2.06 -1.55 19.03
N GLY A 241 1.83 -0.56 19.90
CA GLY A 241 2.36 -0.53 21.25
C GLY A 241 3.81 -0.04 21.37
N TYR A 242 4.34 0.66 20.35
CA TYR A 242 5.70 1.18 20.33
C TYR A 242 5.82 2.61 20.87
N GLY A 243 4.97 3.00 21.82
CA GLY A 243 4.89 4.37 22.35
C GLY A 243 6.14 4.90 23.07
N ALA A 244 7.17 4.06 23.29
CA ALA A 244 8.44 4.47 23.88
C ALA A 244 9.39 5.16 22.89
N TYR A 245 9.19 5.00 21.58
CA TYR A 245 10.07 5.51 20.53
C TYR A 245 9.77 6.98 20.18
N THR A 246 9.74 7.87 21.18
CA THR A 246 9.46 9.31 20.99
C THR A 246 10.72 10.19 20.96
N VAL A 247 11.89 9.56 20.89
CA VAL A 247 13.20 10.22 20.83
C VAL A 247 13.97 9.72 19.61
N ASP A 248 14.19 8.41 19.56
CA ASP A 248 14.80 7.70 18.44
C ASP A 248 13.80 6.69 17.90
N SER A 249 13.70 6.60 16.58
CA SER A 249 12.95 5.50 15.93
C SER A 249 13.68 4.17 16.14
N PRO A 250 13.02 3.01 15.97
CA PRO A 250 13.71 1.73 16.04
C PRO A 250 14.83 1.64 15.00
N ALA A 251 15.99 1.09 15.39
CA ALA A 251 17.14 1.00 14.51
C ALA A 251 16.85 0.13 13.29
N THR A 252 17.30 0.56 12.12
CA THR A 252 17.19 -0.16 10.84
C THR A 252 18.40 0.18 9.95
N ASP A 253 18.54 -0.52 8.83
CA ASP A 253 19.51 -0.23 7.77
C ASP A 253 18.90 0.61 6.63
N GLU A 254 19.72 0.92 5.62
CA GLU A 254 19.33 1.68 4.43
C GLU A 254 18.22 1.00 3.59
N ASN A 255 17.96 -0.29 3.80
CA ASN A 255 16.88 -1.02 3.13
C ASN A 255 15.60 -1.08 3.97
N PHE A 256 15.59 -0.42 5.13
CA PHE A 256 14.48 -0.46 6.09
C PHE A 256 14.17 -1.90 6.57
N THR A 257 15.20 -2.73 6.76
CA THR A 257 15.04 -4.09 7.31
C THR A 257 14.30 -4.02 8.66
N PRO A 258 13.18 -4.76 8.84
CA PRO A 258 12.40 -4.72 10.07
C PRO A 258 13.23 -4.98 11.33
N ASN A 259 13.08 -4.13 12.33
CA ASN A 259 13.73 -4.29 13.62
C ASN A 259 13.08 -5.46 14.40
N PRO A 260 13.84 -6.44 14.92
CA PRO A 260 13.26 -7.58 15.65
C PRO A 260 12.47 -7.21 16.93
N GLU A 261 12.75 -6.06 17.55
CA GLU A 261 12.03 -5.58 18.74
C GLU A 261 10.72 -4.85 18.39
N THR A 262 10.64 -4.34 17.16
CA THR A 262 9.46 -3.63 16.62
C THR A 262 9.20 -4.08 15.18
N PRO A 263 8.92 -5.38 14.95
CA PRO A 263 8.85 -5.95 13.60
C PRO A 263 7.76 -5.30 12.74
N ASP A 264 6.74 -4.75 13.39
CA ASP A 264 5.57 -4.15 12.76
C ASP A 264 5.70 -2.65 12.46
N TRP A 265 6.84 -2.03 12.81
CA TRP A 265 7.06 -0.60 12.61
C TRP A 265 7.04 -0.25 11.11
N ASP A 266 6.19 0.71 10.73
CA ASP A 266 6.11 1.22 9.37
C ASP A 266 6.99 2.46 9.22
N TYR A 267 8.19 2.24 8.68
CA TYR A 267 9.15 3.30 8.38
C TYR A 267 8.65 4.26 7.29
N ARG A 268 7.61 3.94 6.53
CA ARG A 268 7.08 4.84 5.50
C ARG A 268 6.21 5.91 6.16
N VAL A 269 6.16 7.09 5.56
CA VAL A 269 5.14 8.09 5.92
C VAL A 269 3.85 7.75 5.19
N VAL A 270 2.84 7.34 5.95
CA VAL A 270 1.53 6.90 5.44
C VAL A 270 0.43 7.70 6.12
N TYR A 271 -0.55 8.12 5.32
CA TYR A 271 -1.80 8.71 5.78
C TYR A 271 -2.95 7.82 5.33
N ASP A 272 -3.85 7.47 6.24
CA ASP A 272 -5.07 6.73 5.95
C ASP A 272 -6.28 7.57 6.36
N VAL A 273 -7.27 7.71 5.49
CA VAL A 273 -8.54 8.40 5.77
C VAL A 273 -9.73 7.57 5.33
N TRP A 274 -10.76 7.56 6.18
CA TRP A 274 -12.05 6.93 5.93
C TRP A 274 -13.12 8.00 5.84
N VAL A 275 -13.80 8.04 4.70
CA VAL A 275 -14.76 9.09 4.37
C VAL A 275 -16.12 8.46 4.12
N SER A 276 -17.18 8.99 4.72
CA SER A 276 -18.55 8.53 4.45
C SER A 276 -18.87 8.70 2.96
N ALA A 277 -19.25 7.63 2.28
CA ALA A 277 -19.63 7.68 0.85
C ALA A 277 -20.84 8.61 0.62
N SER A 278 -21.65 8.84 1.65
CA SER A 278 -22.78 9.76 1.60
C SER A 278 -22.38 11.21 1.33
N ALA A 279 -21.13 11.58 1.60
CA ALA A 279 -20.59 12.92 1.33
C ALA A 279 -20.63 13.26 -0.17
N PHE A 280 -20.53 12.25 -1.04
CA PHE A 280 -20.52 12.42 -2.49
C PHE A 280 -21.93 12.39 -3.12
N GLY A 281 -22.97 12.30 -2.28
CA GLY A 281 -24.35 12.36 -2.70
C GLY A 281 -24.72 11.27 -3.72
N ALA A 282 -25.71 11.57 -4.57
CA ALA A 282 -26.21 10.61 -5.55
C ALA A 282 -25.24 10.35 -6.73
N ALA A 283 -24.24 11.21 -6.91
CA ALA A 283 -23.22 11.03 -7.93
C ALA A 283 -22.20 9.95 -7.55
N GLY A 284 -22.12 9.59 -6.25
CA GLY A 284 -21.15 8.64 -5.73
C GLY A 284 -19.73 9.21 -5.72
N PHE A 285 -18.80 8.46 -5.14
CA PHE A 285 -17.39 8.82 -5.13
C PHE A 285 -16.82 8.85 -6.56
N GLY A 286 -16.04 9.89 -6.85
CA GLY A 286 -15.34 10.03 -8.13
C GLY A 286 -13.86 9.70 -8.03
N ASP A 287 -13.11 10.55 -7.33
CA ASP A 287 -11.64 10.42 -7.26
C ASP A 287 -11.07 11.09 -6.01
N ALA A 288 -9.84 10.72 -5.63
CA ALA A 288 -9.08 11.30 -4.53
C ALA A 288 -7.68 11.66 -5.00
N LYS A 289 -7.33 12.95 -4.90
CA LYS A 289 -6.07 13.51 -5.40
C LYS A 289 -5.24 14.13 -4.31
N ILE A 290 -3.92 14.01 -4.46
CA ILE A 290 -2.93 14.66 -3.61
C ILE A 290 -2.25 15.77 -4.40
N SER A 291 -2.51 17.02 -4.01
CA SER A 291 -1.91 18.19 -4.65
C SER A 291 -0.76 18.80 -3.85
N TYR A 292 -0.62 18.42 -2.58
CA TYR A 292 0.35 19.00 -1.67
C TYR A 292 0.76 18.03 -0.56
N VAL A 293 2.07 17.94 -0.32
CA VAL A 293 2.65 17.24 0.84
C VAL A 293 3.73 18.12 1.46
N HIS A 294 3.72 18.22 2.79
CA HIS A 294 4.74 18.90 3.58
C HIS A 294 5.44 17.92 4.52
N ALA A 295 6.77 17.91 4.46
CA ALA A 295 7.66 17.12 5.30
C ALA A 295 8.88 17.97 5.67
N SER A 296 9.02 18.40 6.93
CA SER A 296 10.11 19.29 7.36
C SER A 296 10.89 18.72 8.55
N PRO A 297 12.17 18.31 8.38
CA PRO A 297 12.93 18.36 7.15
C PRO A 297 12.59 17.21 6.21
N SER A 298 12.52 17.49 4.91
CA SER A 298 12.58 16.43 3.91
C SER A 298 14.04 16.04 3.61
N LYS A 299 14.22 14.90 2.94
CA LYS A 299 15.49 14.51 2.31
C LYS A 299 15.85 15.36 1.08
N TYR A 300 14.92 16.19 0.62
CA TYR A 300 15.05 17.02 -0.57
C TYR A 300 15.41 18.47 -0.20
N PRO A 301 15.75 19.33 -1.17
CA PRO A 301 16.11 20.72 -0.91
C PRO A 301 14.90 21.60 -0.54
N SER A 302 13.70 21.04 -0.66
CA SER A 302 12.42 21.66 -0.34
C SER A 302 11.59 20.69 0.50
N ASP A 303 11.13 21.16 1.66
CA ASP A 303 10.21 20.44 2.57
C ASP A 303 8.79 20.29 2.01
N THR A 304 8.60 20.71 0.78
CA THR A 304 7.32 20.68 0.10
C THR A 304 7.57 20.29 -1.34
N LEU A 305 6.80 19.32 -1.81
CA LEU A 305 6.78 18.90 -3.20
C LEU A 305 5.40 19.20 -3.77
N THR A 306 5.40 19.86 -4.92
CA THR A 306 4.26 19.80 -5.84
C THR A 306 4.43 18.54 -6.64
N VAL A 307 3.37 17.74 -6.71
CA VAL A 307 3.36 16.48 -7.45
C VAL A 307 2.32 16.51 -8.55
N THR A 308 2.56 15.71 -9.59
CA THR A 308 1.63 15.52 -10.70
C THR A 308 1.25 14.04 -10.79
N PRO A 309 -0.04 13.73 -11.00
CA PRO A 309 -0.47 12.35 -11.17
C PRO A 309 0.04 11.78 -12.50
N GLY A 310 0.39 10.50 -12.49
CA GLY A 310 0.82 9.75 -13.67
C GLY A 310 0.57 8.25 -13.51
N PRO A 311 0.72 7.48 -14.60
CA PRO A 311 0.58 6.03 -14.54
C PRO A 311 1.62 5.45 -13.58
N CYS A 312 1.24 4.46 -12.78
CA CYS A 312 2.20 3.73 -11.97
C CYS A 312 3.14 2.90 -12.87
N PRO A 313 4.43 2.76 -12.49
CA PRO A 313 5.33 1.91 -13.22
C PRO A 313 4.78 0.47 -13.22
N PRO A 314 4.95 -0.29 -14.33
CA PRO A 314 4.60 -1.70 -14.32
C PRO A 314 5.42 -2.42 -13.24
N PRO A 315 4.91 -3.54 -12.68
CA PRO A 315 5.73 -4.38 -11.84
C PRO A 315 7.01 -4.75 -12.60
N PRO A 316 8.18 -4.82 -11.93
CA PRO A 316 9.38 -5.33 -12.57
C PRO A 316 9.04 -6.68 -13.18
N CYS A 317 9.39 -6.88 -14.45
CA CYS A 317 9.27 -8.20 -15.04
C CYS A 317 10.06 -9.14 -14.13
N GLU A 318 9.39 -10.15 -13.57
CA GLU A 318 10.12 -11.27 -13.00
C GLU A 318 11.03 -11.74 -14.13
N ASP A 319 12.34 -11.54 -13.98
CA ASP A 319 13.30 -11.96 -15.00
C ASP A 319 12.95 -13.41 -15.32
N GLU A 320 12.73 -13.70 -16.61
CA GLU A 320 12.44 -15.05 -17.10
C GLU A 320 13.36 -16.03 -16.38
N ASP A 321 12.78 -17.07 -15.78
CA ASP A 321 13.53 -18.17 -15.17
C ASP A 321 14.76 -18.42 -16.04
N PRO A 322 15.99 -18.32 -15.49
CA PRO A 322 17.20 -18.45 -16.28
C PRO A 322 17.06 -19.72 -17.10
N PRO A 323 17.24 -19.66 -18.44
CA PRO A 323 16.90 -20.76 -19.33
C PRO A 323 17.48 -22.03 -18.74
N ALA A 324 16.61 -23.00 -18.46
CA ALA A 324 17.01 -24.31 -17.98
C ALA A 324 18.19 -24.74 -18.84
N GLY A 325 19.37 -24.81 -18.24
CA GLY A 325 20.60 -25.02 -18.98
C GLY A 325 20.47 -26.32 -19.74
N ASP A 326 20.40 -26.25 -21.07
CA ASP A 326 20.55 -27.38 -21.98
C ASP A 326 22.03 -27.85 -21.95
N ASP A 327 22.54 -28.20 -20.77
CA ASP A 327 23.80 -28.91 -20.60
C ASP A 327 23.50 -30.41 -20.58
N ASP A 328 23.12 -30.95 -21.75
CA ASP A 328 23.21 -32.38 -22.01
C ASP A 328 24.70 -32.78 -22.02
N PRO A 329 25.21 -33.56 -21.04
CA PRO A 329 26.60 -33.96 -21.05
C PRO A 329 26.82 -35.09 -22.08
N PRO A 330 27.96 -35.10 -22.80
CA PRO A 330 28.24 -36.16 -23.77
C PRO A 330 28.50 -37.49 -23.06
N ALA A 331 27.72 -38.51 -23.45
CA ALA A 331 27.89 -39.88 -23.02
C ALA A 331 29.31 -40.41 -23.36
N GLY A 332 30.05 -40.87 -22.35
CA GLY A 332 31.30 -41.60 -22.60
C GLY A 332 32.18 -41.94 -21.41
N SER A 333 32.01 -43.18 -20.90
CA SER A 333 33.02 -44.02 -20.23
C SER A 333 33.54 -43.67 -18.81
N GLY A 334 32.90 -44.31 -17.82
CA GLY A 334 33.52 -45.43 -17.09
C GLY A 334 34.35 -45.14 -15.84
N GLY A 335 33.86 -45.60 -14.68
CA GLY A 335 34.71 -46.00 -13.54
C GLY A 335 34.15 -45.80 -12.13
N GLY A 336 33.41 -46.80 -11.63
CA GLY A 336 33.41 -47.36 -10.26
C GLY A 336 33.42 -46.51 -8.97
N ASP A 337 32.35 -46.73 -8.18
CA ASP A 337 32.31 -46.96 -6.71
C ASP A 337 32.30 -45.74 -5.74
N PRO A 338 31.83 -45.86 -4.48
CA PRO A 338 30.45 -45.64 -4.04
C PRO A 338 30.33 -44.57 -2.94
N GLY A 339 29.22 -43.84 -2.91
CA GLY A 339 28.90 -42.90 -1.85
C GLY A 339 27.55 -42.26 -2.09
N ASP A 340 26.48 -42.95 -1.69
CA ASP A 340 25.11 -42.44 -1.72
C ASP A 340 24.98 -41.21 -0.80
N GLU A 341 25.07 -40.02 -1.38
CA GLU A 341 24.37 -38.85 -0.88
C GLU A 341 22.91 -38.92 -1.42
N PRO A 342 21.89 -38.66 -0.59
CA PRO A 342 20.52 -38.75 -1.04
C PRO A 342 20.28 -37.70 -2.12
N ASP A 343 19.98 -38.18 -3.33
CA ASP A 343 19.48 -37.40 -4.46
C ASP A 343 18.47 -36.37 -3.93
N GLY A 344 18.75 -35.10 -4.20
CA GLY A 344 17.72 -34.06 -4.17
C GLY A 344 16.71 -34.41 -5.23
N GLY A 345 15.71 -35.20 -4.86
CA GLY A 345 14.67 -35.68 -5.75
C GLY A 345 14.01 -34.50 -6.43
N VAL A 346 13.92 -34.57 -7.76
CA VAL A 346 13.10 -33.66 -8.55
C VAL A 346 11.66 -33.87 -8.09
N CYS A 347 11.04 -32.84 -7.53
CA CYS A 347 9.63 -32.88 -7.16
C CYS A 347 8.77 -33.16 -8.41
N GLN A 348 7.56 -33.65 -8.20
CA GLN A 348 6.63 -34.09 -9.22
C GLN A 348 5.48 -33.08 -9.32
N GLU A 349 5.13 -32.71 -10.54
CA GLU A 349 3.97 -31.86 -10.85
C GLU A 349 2.65 -32.58 -10.51
N SER A 350 1.54 -31.84 -10.42
CA SER A 350 0.21 -32.42 -10.20
C SER A 350 -0.09 -33.54 -11.20
N GLY A 351 -0.50 -34.71 -10.70
CA GLY A 351 -0.71 -35.92 -11.50
C GLY A 351 0.52 -36.82 -11.64
N GLY A 352 1.69 -36.40 -11.15
CA GLY A 352 2.91 -37.22 -11.08
C GLY A 352 2.87 -38.27 -9.98
N GLU A 353 3.62 -39.36 -10.15
CA GLU A 353 3.72 -40.43 -9.16
C GLU A 353 4.54 -40.00 -7.94
N CYS A 354 4.04 -40.22 -6.73
CA CYS A 354 4.69 -39.79 -5.49
C CYS A 354 4.70 -40.90 -4.44
N ALA A 355 5.64 -40.83 -3.51
CA ALA A 355 5.69 -41.70 -2.31
C ALA A 355 5.35 -40.93 -1.03
N SER A 356 5.51 -39.60 -1.04
CA SER A 356 5.26 -38.70 0.07
C SER A 356 4.89 -37.29 -0.40
N ASP A 357 4.30 -36.47 0.46
CA ASP A 357 3.88 -35.10 0.12
C ASP A 357 5.06 -34.21 -0.29
N SER A 358 6.26 -34.46 0.25
CA SER A 358 7.48 -33.73 -0.16
C SER A 358 7.94 -34.04 -1.58
N ASP A 359 7.38 -35.07 -2.21
CA ASP A 359 7.66 -35.39 -3.60
C ASP A 359 6.82 -34.51 -4.54
N CYS A 360 5.83 -33.74 -4.07
CA CYS A 360 4.99 -32.89 -4.90
C CYS A 360 5.54 -31.45 -4.97
N CYS A 361 5.61 -30.85 -6.16
CA CYS A 361 6.23 -29.53 -6.35
C CYS A 361 5.41 -28.37 -5.76
N TRP A 362 4.09 -28.52 -5.73
CA TRP A 362 3.20 -27.45 -5.29
C TRP A 362 2.92 -27.59 -3.80
N ALA A 363 3.11 -26.50 -3.05
CA ALA A 363 2.83 -26.46 -1.60
C ALA A 363 1.35 -26.77 -1.26
N THR A 364 0.47 -26.73 -2.25
CA THR A 364 -0.95 -27.05 -2.15
C THR A 364 -1.29 -28.46 -2.62
N ASP A 365 -0.33 -29.26 -3.08
CA ASP A 365 -0.57 -30.64 -3.50
C ASP A 365 -0.15 -31.60 -2.38
N GLN A 366 -0.87 -32.72 -2.26
CA GLN A 366 -0.52 -33.82 -1.36
C GLN A 366 -0.45 -35.13 -2.14
N CYS A 367 0.38 -36.05 -1.66
CA CYS A 367 0.51 -37.36 -2.27
C CYS A 367 -0.66 -38.26 -1.87
N SER A 368 -1.64 -38.37 -2.76
CA SER A 368 -2.88 -39.12 -2.57
C SER A 368 -2.89 -40.35 -3.49
N ASN A 369 -2.95 -41.55 -2.90
CA ASN A 369 -2.92 -42.83 -3.62
C ASN A 369 -1.72 -43.00 -4.57
N GLY A 370 -0.58 -42.40 -4.22
CA GLY A 370 0.65 -42.45 -5.00
C GLY A 370 0.68 -41.47 -6.17
N VAL A 371 -0.21 -40.46 -6.18
CA VAL A 371 -0.27 -39.39 -7.18
C VAL A 371 -0.36 -38.03 -6.48
N CYS A 372 0.36 -37.02 -6.97
CA CYS A 372 0.23 -35.65 -6.46
C CYS A 372 -1.13 -35.06 -6.87
N GLU A 373 -1.98 -34.76 -5.89
CA GLU A 373 -3.31 -34.18 -6.11
C GLU A 373 -3.47 -32.87 -5.31
N PRO A 374 -4.18 -31.86 -5.85
CA PRO A 374 -4.47 -30.62 -5.10
C PRO A 374 -5.25 -30.90 -3.82
N LEU A 375 -4.91 -30.19 -2.74
CA LEU A 375 -5.61 -30.27 -1.46
C LEU A 375 -7.03 -29.73 -1.63
N ASP A 376 -8.00 -30.63 -1.72
CA ASP A 376 -9.41 -30.28 -1.77
C ASP A 376 -9.85 -29.90 -0.34
N ILE A 377 -9.76 -28.61 0.01
CA ILE A 377 -10.27 -28.08 1.27
C ILE A 377 -11.80 -27.96 1.13
N PRO A 378 -12.59 -28.78 1.85
CA PRO A 378 -14.04 -28.68 1.77
C PRO A 378 -14.49 -27.30 2.24
N ARG A 379 -15.21 -26.58 1.36
CA ARG A 379 -15.85 -25.28 1.66
C ARG A 379 -17.01 -25.42 2.64
#